data_AF-A0A969GCH6-F1
#
_entry.id   AF-A0A969GCH6-F1
#
_cell.length_a   1.000
_cell.length_b   1.000
_cell.length_c   1.000
_cell.angle_alpha   90.00
_cell.angle_beta   90.00
_cell.angle_gamma   90.00
#
_symmetry.space_group_name_H-M   'P 1'
#
loop_
_entity.id
_entity.type
_entity.pdbx_description
1 polymer ?
#
loop_
_entity_poly.entity_id
_entity_poly.type
_entity_poly.pdbx_seq_one_letter_code
_entity_poly.pdbx_strand_id
1 'polypeptide(L)' 'MEEQNRCGEVGIVIGDKTEWNKGYGAEAMMLLQRHGFETLNLNRVFLRVYADNIRAVRSYEKAGFVLEGRLREDKL' A
#
# COMPACT_ATOMS: atom_id res chain seq x y z
N MET A 1 -22.27 -0.83 18.86
CA MET A 1 -20.82 -1.08 18.82
C MET A 1 -20.40 -0.88 17.39
N GLU A 2 -19.56 0.11 17.12
CA GLU A 2 -18.96 0.25 15.78
C GLU A 2 -18.19 -1.03 15.50
N GLU A 3 -18.69 -1.80 14.55
CA GLU A 3 -17.99 -2.91 13.97
C GLU A 3 -16.73 -2.30 13.34
N GLN A 4 -15.57 -2.46 13.99
CA GLN A 4 -14.30 -2.04 13.42
C GLN A 4 -14.16 -2.78 12.10
N ASN A 5 -14.45 -2.09 11.00
CA ASN A 5 -14.22 -2.60 9.66
C ASN A 5 -12.78 -3.10 9.65
N ARG A 6 -12.58 -4.41 9.56
CA ARG A 6 -11.28 -5.10 9.71
C ARG A 6 -10.28 -4.59 8.66
N CYS A 7 -9.77 -3.39 8.84
CA CYS A 7 -9.01 -2.64 7.86
C CYS A 7 -7.63 -2.34 8.44
N GLY A 8 -6.60 -2.47 7.62
CA GLY A 8 -5.23 -2.10 7.98
C GLY A 8 -4.64 -1.13 6.95
N GLU A 9 -3.92 -0.13 7.45
CA GLU A 9 -3.06 0.70 6.62
C GLU A 9 -1.66 0.08 6.53
N VAL A 10 -1.05 0.08 5.34
CA VAL A 10 0.32 -0.38 5.12
C VAL A 10 1.18 0.70 4.50
N GLY A 11 2.47 0.65 4.82
CA GLY A 11 3.49 1.53 4.26
C GLY A 11 4.77 0.77 3.96
N ILE A 12 5.52 1.23 2.96
CA ILE A 12 6.85 0.71 2.64
C ILE A 12 7.78 1.85 2.27
N VAL A 13 9.03 1.73 2.71
CA VAL A 13 10.12 2.58 2.28
C VAL A 13 11.28 1.67 1.87
N ILE A 14 11.80 1.90 0.66
CA ILE A 14 13.08 1.33 0.23
C ILE A 14 14.08 2.48 0.28
N GLY A 15 14.98 2.46 1.25
CA GLY A 15 15.92 3.56 1.49
C GLY A 15 17.00 3.65 0.41
N ASP A 16 17.59 2.51 0.04
CA ASP A 16 18.63 2.46 -0.99
C ASP A 16 18.03 2.68 -2.38
N LYS A 17 18.43 3.79 -3.02
CA LYS A 17 17.96 4.18 -4.35
C LYS A 17 18.40 3.21 -5.43
N THR A 18 19.49 2.49 -5.23
CA THR A 18 19.99 1.50 -6.18
C THR A 18 19.09 0.27 -6.26
N GLU A 19 18.23 0.06 -5.25
CA GLU A 19 17.26 -1.03 -5.19
C GLU A 19 15.88 -0.64 -5.74
N TRP A 20 15.72 0.60 -6.19
CA TRP A 20 14.47 1.07 -6.79
C TRP A 20 14.25 0.47 -8.18
N ASN A 21 12.98 0.38 -8.60
CA ASN A 21 12.56 -0.13 -9.91
C ASN A 21 12.90 -1.60 -10.21
N LYS A 22 13.41 -2.37 -9.24
CA LYS A 22 13.67 -3.81 -9.36
C LYS A 22 12.47 -4.71 -9.07
N GLY A 23 11.35 -4.13 -8.64
CA GLY A 23 10.11 -4.87 -8.33
C GLY A 23 9.88 -5.16 -6.85
N TYR A 24 10.88 -4.93 -5.98
CA TYR A 24 10.78 -5.22 -4.54
C TYR A 24 9.61 -4.53 -3.83
N GLY A 25 9.28 -3.29 -4.23
CA GLY A 25 8.14 -2.58 -3.64
C GLY A 25 6.81 -3.33 -3.85
N ALA A 26 6.61 -3.90 -5.04
CA ALA A 26 5.41 -4.66 -5.37
C ALA A 26 5.42 -6.03 -4.69
N GLU A 27 6.56 -6.70 -4.67
CA GLU A 27 6.73 -8.00 -4.00
C GLU A 27 6.44 -7.91 -2.51
N ALA A 28 7.05 -6.94 -1.82
CA ALA A 28 6.80 -6.69 -0.41
C ALA A 28 5.32 -6.36 -0.12
N MET A 29 4.68 -5.58 -0.98
CA MET A 29 3.26 -5.25 -0.86
C MET A 29 2.34 -6.46 -1.04
N MET A 30 2.66 -7.38 -1.94
CA MET A 30 1.90 -8.63 -2.09
C MET A 30 2.05 -9.54 -0.86
N LEU A 31 3.26 -9.61 -0.27
CA LEU A 31 3.48 -10.36 0.97
C LEU A 31 2.71 -9.77 2.15
N LEU A 32 2.71 -8.44 2.30
CA LEU A 32 1.94 -7.75 3.34
C LEU A 32 0.43 -7.96 3.18
N GLN A 33 -0.08 -7.88 1.96
CA GLN A 33 -1.49 -8.19 1.66
C GLN A 33 -1.84 -9.62 2.09
N ARG A 34 -1.02 -10.61 1.69
CA ARG A 34 -1.22 -12.00 2.09
C ARG A 34 -1.31 -12.15 3.60
N HIS A 35 -0.36 -11.58 4.33
CA HIS A 35 -0.37 -11.63 5.79
C HIS A 35 -1.61 -10.94 6.38
N GLY A 36 -1.99 -9.77 5.85
CA GLY A 36 -3.18 -9.04 6.28
C GLY A 36 -4.46 -9.84 6.12
N PHE A 37 -4.67 -10.48 4.97
CA PHE A 37 -5.86 -11.25 4.70
C PHE A 37 -5.85 -12.61 5.40
N GLU A 38 -4.76 -13.37 5.30
CA GLU A 38 -4.72 -14.78 5.74
C GLU A 38 -4.40 -14.94 7.22
N THR A 39 -3.57 -14.06 7.79
CA THR A 39 -3.14 -14.18 9.20
C THR A 39 -3.91 -13.25 10.11
N LEU A 40 -4.08 -11.99 9.71
CA LEU A 40 -4.74 -10.97 10.54
C LEU A 40 -6.26 -10.91 10.31
N ASN A 41 -6.79 -11.69 9.36
CA ASN A 41 -8.21 -11.73 9.02
C ASN A 41 -8.78 -10.34 8.70
N LEU A 42 -7.97 -9.49 8.04
CA LEU A 42 -8.42 -8.19 7.55
C LEU A 42 -9.40 -8.39 6.39
N ASN A 43 -10.41 -7.53 6.32
CA ASN A 43 -11.30 -7.37 5.17
C ASN A 43 -10.73 -6.42 4.12
N ARG A 44 -9.84 -5.49 4.53
CA ARG A 44 -9.29 -4.47 3.63
C ARG A 44 -7.87 -4.08 4.03
N VAL A 45 -7.01 -3.92 3.04
CA VAL A 45 -5.67 -3.32 3.19
C VAL A 45 -5.63 -2.07 2.31
N PHE A 46 -5.20 -0.95 2.85
CA PHE A 46 -5.10 0.31 2.12
C PHE A 46 -3.77 1.02 2.41
N LEU A 47 -3.44 2.02 1.59
CA LEU A 47 -2.30 2.90 1.80
C LEU A 47 -2.62 4.28 1.24
N ARG A 48 -1.91 5.29 1.71
CA ARG A 48 -1.87 6.61 1.08
C ARG A 48 -0.48 6.84 0.50
N VAL A 49 -0.44 7.54 -0.64
CA VAL A 49 0.80 7.89 -1.33
C VAL A 49 0.68 9.27 -1.94
N TYR A 50 1.77 10.03 -1.90
CA TYR A 50 1.86 11.29 -2.60
C TYR A 50 1.63 11.05 -4.10
N ALA A 51 0.67 11.78 -4.68
CA ALA A 51 0.22 11.55 -6.05
C ALA A 51 1.32 11.78 -7.11
N ASP A 52 2.37 12.54 -6.77
CA ASP A 52 3.54 12.80 -7.60
C ASP A 52 4.63 11.73 -7.47
N ASN A 53 4.52 10.80 -6.50
CA ASN A 53 5.40 9.65 -6.38
C ASN A 53 4.98 8.54 -7.36
N ILE A 54 5.12 8.82 -8.66
CA ILE A 54 4.70 7.93 -9.76
C ILE A 54 5.32 6.54 -9.64
N ARG A 55 6.54 6.43 -9.12
CA ARG A 55 7.20 5.14 -8.88
C ARG A 55 6.42 4.30 -7.86
N ALA A 56 6.06 4.88 -6.72
CA ALA A 56 5.32 4.19 -5.69
C ALA A 56 3.91 3.82 -6.18
N VAL A 57 3.21 4.76 -6.85
CA VAL A 57 1.90 4.50 -7.46
C VAL A 57 1.93 3.27 -8.37
N ARG A 58 2.86 3.22 -9.33
CA ARG A 58 3.03 2.06 -10.22
C ARG A 58 3.34 0.77 -9.47
N SER A 59 4.10 0.85 -8.38
CA SER A 59 4.40 -0.30 -7.54
C SER A 59 3.15 -0.86 -6.87
N TYR A 60 2.25 0.02 -6.40
CA TYR A 60 1.00 -0.39 -5.75
C TYR A 60 -0.02 -0.93 -6.75
N GLU A 61 -0.17 -0.28 -7.91
CA GLU A 61 -1.00 -0.79 -9.01
C GLU A 61 -0.54 -2.19 -9.45
N LYS A 62 0.77 -2.40 -9.58
CA LYS A 62 1.34 -3.72 -9.90
C LYS A 62 1.07 -4.77 -8.81
N ALA A 63 0.98 -4.34 -7.55
CA ALA A 63 0.64 -5.21 -6.42
C ALA A 63 -0.87 -5.46 -6.27
N GLY A 64 -1.71 -4.93 -7.18
CA GLY A 64 -3.16 -5.15 -7.19
C GLY A 64 -3.98 -4.12 -6.42
N PHE A 65 -3.37 -3.06 -5.91
CA PHE A 65 -4.11 -1.95 -5.30
C PHE A 65 -4.90 -1.17 -6.36
N VAL A 66 -6.06 -0.67 -5.95
CA VAL A 66 -6.93 0.18 -6.77
C VAL A 66 -6.99 1.58 -6.18
N LEU A 67 -6.90 2.60 -7.03
CA LEU A 67 -7.06 3.99 -6.61
C LEU A 67 -8.53 4.25 -6.25
N GLU A 68 -8.81 4.45 -4.96
CA GLU A 68 -10.16 4.78 -4.49
C GLU A 68 -10.45 6.29 -4.43
N GLY A 69 -9.43 7.15 -4.31
CA GLY A 69 -9.65 8.58 -4.20
C GLY A 69 -8.37 9.40 -4.05
N ARG A 70 -8.52 10.73 -4.06
CA ARG A 70 -7.45 11.70 -3.81
C ARG A 70 -7.89 12.66 -2.71
N LEU A 71 -7.07 12.79 -1.68
CA LEU A 71 -7.26 13.77 -0.62
C LEU A 71 -6.57 15.07 -1.02
N ARG A 72 -7.34 16.16 -1.13
CA ARG A 72 -6.80 17.50 -1.44
C ARG A 72 -6.42 18.19 -0.14
N GLU A 73 -5.32 18.94 -0.18
CA GLU A 73 -4.82 19.73 0.97
C GLU A 73 -4.51 18.89 2.21
N ASP A 74 -4.32 17.59 2.03
CA ASP A 74 -3.99 16.66 3.10
C ASP A 74 -2.47 16.60 3.31
N LYS A 75 -2.07 16.44 4.57
CA LYS A 75 -0.67 16.23 4.94
C LYS A 75 -0.49 14.75 5.20
N LEU A 76 0.10 14.07 4.21
CA LEU A 76 0.59 12.70 4.33
C LEU A 76 1.75 12.61 5.33
#